data_AF-A0A926G3Q2-F1
#
_entry.id   AF-A0A926G3Q2-F1
#
_cell.length_a   1.000
_cell.length_b   1.000
_cell.length_c   1.000
_cell.angle_alpha   90.00
_cell.angle_beta   90.00
_cell.angle_gamma   90.00
#
_symmetry.space_group_name_H-M   'P 1'
#
loop_
_entity.id
_entity.type
_entity.pdbx_description
1 polymer ?
#
loop_
_entity_poly.entity_id
_entity_poly.type
_entity_poly.pdbx_seq_one_letter_code
_entity_poly.pdbx_strand_id
1 'polypeptide(L)'
;MILIDILKWSASISGIIACLMVSLDLGRRIIGWGFVLFVGSSICWITGALMTKDEPLWTQNMVLFGINCFGVYRYLIRKRKPRDDD
;
A
#
# COMPACT_ATOMS: atom_id res chain seq x y z
N MET A 1 -6.56 -22.51 7.68
CA MET A 1 -5.09 -22.40 7.71
C MET A 1 -4.59 -22.01 6.32
N ILE A 2 -4.69 -22.88 5.31
CA ILE A 2 -4.22 -22.62 3.92
C ILE A 2 -4.61 -21.23 3.34
N LEU A 3 -5.90 -20.85 3.38
CA LEU A 3 -6.34 -19.57 2.81
C LEU A 3 -5.73 -18.35 3.54
N ILE A 4 -5.65 -18.41 4.87
CA ILE A 4 -5.08 -17.33 5.69
C ILE A 4 -3.59 -17.20 5.40
N ASP A 5 -2.89 -18.34 5.26
CA ASP A 5 -1.46 -18.37 4.94
C ASP A 5 -1.19 -17.76 3.56
N ILE A 6 -2.01 -18.09 2.56
CA ILE A 6 -1.94 -17.48 1.23
C ILE A 6 -2.14 -15.96 1.33
N LEU A 7 -3.18 -15.49 2.03
CA LEU A 7 -3.45 -14.06 2.21
C LEU A 7 -2.27 -13.33 2.87
N LYS A 8 -1.71 -13.89 3.95
CA LYS A 8 -0.58 -13.29 4.69
C LYS A 8 0.69 -13.24 3.85
N TRP A 9 1.00 -14.31 3.10
CA TRP A 9 2.16 -14.35 2.21
C TRP A 9 2.00 -13.40 1.02
N SER A 10 0.82 -13.37 0.39
CA SER A 10 0.52 -12.42 -0.68
C SER A 10 0.64 -10.97 -0.19
N ALA A 11 0.13 -10.66 1.01
CA ALA A 11 0.26 -9.35 1.62
C ALA A 11 1.72 -8.99 1.87
N SER A 12 2.52 -9.92 2.39
CA SER A 12 3.94 -9.71 2.68
C SER A 12 4.76 -9.45 1.41
N ILE A 13 4.64 -10.31 0.40
CA ILE A 13 5.40 -10.20 -0.85
C ILE A 13 5.04 -8.91 -1.58
N SER A 14 3.75 -8.61 -1.72
CA SER A 14 3.29 -7.38 -2.37
C SER A 14 3.76 -6.13 -1.61
N GLY A 15 3.73 -6.15 -0.28
CA GLY A 15 4.24 -5.05 0.56
C GLY A 15 5.74 -4.82 0.39
N ILE A 16 6.55 -5.88 0.28
CA ILE A 16 7.99 -5.79 0.04
C ILE A 16 8.27 -5.15 -1.33
N ILE A 17 7.57 -5.59 -2.38
CA ILE A 17 7.70 -5.03 -3.72
C ILE A 17 7.29 -3.55 -3.72
N ALA A 18 6.18 -3.22 -3.06
CA ALA A 18 5.71 -1.84 -2.92
C ALA A 18 6.74 -0.95 -2.21
N CYS A 19 7.31 -1.42 -1.09
CA CYS A 19 8.40 -0.75 -0.38
C CYS A 19 9.59 -0.48 -1.31
N LEU A 20 10.00 -1.46 -2.09
CA LEU A 20 11.10 -1.32 -3.03
C LEU A 20 10.79 -0.26 -4.10
N MET A 21 9.58 -0.29 -4.69
CA MET A 21 9.16 0.69 -5.69
C MET A 21 9.14 2.12 -5.15
N VAL A 22 8.68 2.32 -3.92
CA VAL A 22 8.66 3.64 -3.27
C VAL A 22 10.08 4.08 -2.90
N SER A 23 10.92 3.18 -2.37
CA SER A 23 12.29 3.49 -1.94
C SER A 23 13.22 3.82 -3.10
N LEU A 24 12.99 3.26 -4.29
CA LEU A 24 13.83 3.53 -5.45
C LEU A 24 13.62 4.95 -6.01
N ASP A 25 12.49 5.61 -5.72
CA ASP A 25 12.14 6.97 -6.16
C ASP A 25 12.48 7.25 -7.65
N LEU A 26 12.29 6.25 -8.52
CA LEU A 26 12.58 6.35 -9.96
C LEU A 26 11.58 7.20 -10.74
N GLY A 27 10.78 8.00 -10.03
CA GLY A 27 9.79 8.90 -10.59
C GLY A 27 8.42 8.75 -9.96
N ARG A 28 7.64 9.83 -10.10
CA ARG A 28 6.36 10.01 -9.43
C ARG A 28 5.33 8.91 -9.73
N ARG A 29 5.33 8.38 -10.97
CA ARG A 29 4.40 7.32 -11.37
C ARG A 29 4.75 5.98 -10.70
N ILE A 30 6.03 5.64 -10.58
CA ILE A 30 6.47 4.38 -9.95
C ILE A 30 6.12 4.38 -8.47
N ILE A 31 6.40 5.48 -7.75
CA ILE A 31 5.98 5.65 -6.36
C ILE A 31 4.45 5.52 -6.23
N GLY A 32 3.71 6.16 -7.13
CA GLY A 32 2.26 6.07 -7.17
C GLY A 32 1.73 4.64 -7.30
N TRP A 33 2.31 3.84 -8.20
CA TRP A 33 1.98 2.41 -8.34
C TRP A 33 2.44 1.58 -7.14
N GLY A 34 3.54 1.93 -6.47
CA GLY A 34 3.93 1.35 -5.20
C GLY A 34 2.84 1.52 -4.14
N PHE A 35 2.24 2.71 -4.04
CA PHE A 35 1.09 2.94 -3.16
C PHE A 35 -0.14 2.11 -3.55
N VAL A 36 -0.40 1.87 -4.84
CA VAL A 36 -1.49 0.98 -5.28
C VAL A 36 -1.25 -0.45 -4.80
N LEU A 37 -0.02 -0.96 -4.89
CA LEU A 37 0.32 -2.28 -4.36
C LEU A 37 0.17 -2.33 -2.83
N PHE A 38 0.55 -1.28 -2.12
CA PHE A 38 0.32 -1.21 -0.67
C PHE A 38 -1.17 -1.23 -0.31
N VAL A 39 -2.05 -0.59 -1.10
CA VAL A 39 -3.51 -0.68 -0.92
C VAL A 39 -3.96 -2.14 -1.01
N GLY A 40 -3.53 -2.86 -2.06
CA GLY A 40 -3.85 -4.29 -2.21
C GLY A 40 -3.31 -5.15 -1.07
N SER A 41 -2.07 -4.92 -0.66
CA SER A 41 -1.43 -5.59 0.48
C SER A 41 -2.21 -5.38 1.78
N SER A 42 -2.63 -4.15 2.08
CA SER A 42 -3.43 -3.83 3.27
C SER A 42 -4.77 -4.55 3.28
N ILE A 43 -5.45 -4.73 2.14
CA ILE A 43 -6.71 -5.50 2.06
C ILE A 43 -6.45 -6.95 2.45
N CYS A 44 -5.38 -7.57 1.93
CA CYS A 44 -5.02 -8.94 2.29
C CYS A 44 -4.69 -9.08 3.78
N TRP A 45 -3.94 -8.12 4.35
CA TRP A 45 -3.63 -8.11 5.78
C TRP A 45 -4.87 -7.93 6.65
N ILE A 46 -5.77 -7.00 6.32
CA ILE A 46 -7.03 -6.78 7.04
C ILE A 46 -7.87 -8.07 7.00
N THR A 47 -8.03 -8.67 5.82
CA THR A 47 -8.84 -9.89 5.64
C THR A 47 -8.26 -11.04 6.47
N GLY A 48 -6.95 -11.28 6.38
CA GLY A 48 -6.27 -12.33 7.15
C GLY A 48 -6.34 -12.09 8.65
N ALA A 49 -6.20 -10.85 9.11
CA ALA A 49 -6.24 -10.47 10.52
C ALA A 49 -7.65 -10.59 11.13
N LEU A 50 -8.70 -10.22 10.39
CA LEU A 50 -10.09 -10.40 10.83
C LEU A 50 -10.42 -11.89 11.03
N MET A 51 -9.93 -12.76 10.14
CA MET A 51 -10.13 -14.21 10.26
C MET A 51 -9.40 -14.81 11.46
N THR A 52 -8.27 -14.22 11.87
CA THR A 52 -7.50 -14.65 13.04
C THR A 52 -7.85 -13.88 14.33
N LYS A 53 -8.82 -12.97 14.28
CA LYS A 53 -9.18 -12.05 15.39
C LYS A 53 -7.98 -11.27 15.95
N ASP A 54 -7.07 -10.89 15.06
CA ASP A 54 -5.87 -10.13 15.41
C ASP A 54 -6.16 -8.63 15.36
N GLU A 55 -6.67 -8.11 16.49
CA GLU A 55 -7.14 -6.72 16.63
C GLU A 55 -6.10 -5.67 16.26
N PRO A 56 -4.85 -5.74 16.76
CA PRO A 56 -3.80 -4.79 16.38
C PRO A 56 -3.50 -4.79 14.88
N LEU A 57 -3.42 -5.97 14.27
CA LEU A 57 -2.97 -6.12 12.88
C LEU A 57 -3.99 -5.57 11.87
N TRP A 58 -5.28 -5.81 12.06
CA TRP A 58 -6.30 -5.27 11.17
C TRP A 58 -6.45 -3.75 11.36
N THR A 59 -6.39 -3.27 12.61
CA THR A 59 -6.53 -1.83 12.92
C THR A 59 -5.39 -1.04 12.30
N GLN A 60 -4.14 -1.51 12.44
CA GLN A 60 -2.98 -0.87 11.80
C GLN A 60 -3.13 -0.84 10.28
N ASN A 61 -3.49 -1.96 9.65
CA ASN A 61 -3.61 -2.01 8.20
C ASN A 61 -4.80 -1.20 7.67
N MET A 62 -5.85 -0.98 8.47
CA MET A 62 -6.94 -0.07 8.14
C MET A 62 -6.46 1.38 8.03
N VAL A 63 -5.64 1.84 9.00
CA VAL A 63 -5.05 3.19 8.95
C VAL A 63 -4.08 3.30 7.77
N LEU A 64 -3.22 2.29 7.57
CA LEU A 64 -2.29 2.25 6.45
C LEU A 64 -3.02 2.26 5.11
N PHE A 65 -4.14 1.55 4.96
CA PHE A 65 -4.97 1.60 3.76
C PHE A 65 -5.39 3.03 3.41
N GLY A 66 -5.83 3.81 4.40
CA GLY A 66 -6.16 5.23 4.22
C GLY A 66 -4.96 6.06 3.76
N ILE A 67 -3.79 5.87 4.38
CA ILE A 67 -2.53 6.54 4.02
C ILE A 67 -2.10 6.15 2.60
N ASN A 68 -2.21 4.88 2.24
CA ASN A 68 -1.83 4.36 0.93
C ASN A 68 -2.74 4.93 -0.16
N CYS A 69 -4.05 5.00 0.07
CA CYS A 69 -5.00 5.68 -0.81
C CYS A 69 -4.64 7.16 -0.99
N PHE A 70 -4.26 7.86 0.08
CA PHE A 70 -3.78 9.24 -0.02
C PHE A 70 -2.48 9.34 -0.84
N GLY A 71 -1.57 8.38 -0.69
CA GLY A 71 -0.37 8.24 -1.52
C GLY A 71 -0.72 8.09 -3.01
N VAL A 72 -1.63 7.17 -3.36
CA VAL A 72 -2.14 7.01 -4.74
C VAL A 72 -2.66 8.34 -5.29
N TYR A 73 -3.52 9.02 -4.54
CA TYR A 73 -4.07 10.32 -4.93
C TYR A 73 -2.96 11.35 -5.15
N ARG A 74 -2.01 11.47 -4.21
CA ARG A 74 -0.92 12.46 -4.27
C ARG A 74 0.01 12.23 -5.45
N TYR A 75 0.31 10.98 -5.80
CA TYR A 75 1.35 10.66 -6.78
C TYR A 75 0.80 10.41 -8.19
N LEU A 76 -0.36 9.74 -8.33
CA LEU A 76 -0.96 9.44 -9.64
C LEU A 76 -1.99 10.47 -10.09
N ILE A 77 -2.82 10.99 -9.17
CA ILE A 77 -4.00 11.80 -9.54
C ILE A 77 -3.71 13.29 -9.50
N ARG A 78 -3.07 13.78 -8.43
CA ARG A 78 -2.83 15.21 -8.23
C ARG A 78 -1.77 15.73 -9.21
N LYS A 79 -2.19 16.43 -10.26
CA LYS A 79 -1.29 17.18 -11.14
C LYS A 79 -0.55 18.24 -10.30
N ARG A 80 0.79 18.25 -10.32
CA ARG A 80 1.55 19.41 -9.80
C ARG A 80 1.42 20.50 -10.87
N LYS A 81 1.22 21.76 -10.43
CA LYS A 81 1.46 22.90 -11.33
C LYS A 81 2.92 22.80 -11.83
N PRO A 82 3.20 23.19 -13.08
CA PRO A 82 4.56 23.53 -13.49
C PRO A 82 5.16 24.44 -12.41
N ARG A 83 6.43 24.23 -12.08
CA ARG A 83 7.14 25.19 -11.26
C ARG A 83 7.14 26.49 -12.09
N ASP A 84 6.63 27.58 -11.53
CA ASP A 84 6.85 28.87 -12.16
C ASP A 84 8.35 29.12 -11.98
N ASP A 85 9.05 29.15 -13.10
CA ASP A 85 10.48 29.45 -13.16
C ASP A 85 10.58 30.98 -13.07
N ASP A 86 10.90 31.50 -11.89
CA ASP A 86 11.17 32.93 -11.65
C ASP A 86 12.43 33.40 -12.42
#